data_AF-Q1N7Q2-F1
#
_entry.id   AF-Q1N7Q2-F1
#
_cell.length_a   1.000
_cell.length_b   1.000
_cell.length_c   1.000
_cell.angle_alpha   90.00
_cell.angle_beta   90.00
_cell.angle_gamma   90.00
#
_symmetry.space_group_name_H-M   'P 1'
#
loop_
_entity.id
_entity.type
_entity.pdbx_description
1 polymer ?
#
loop_
_entity_poly.entity_id
_entity_poly.type
_entity_poly.pdbx_seq_one_letter_code
_entity_poly.pdbx_strand_id
1 'polypeptide(L)'
;MGRVLAGGMAALLLMAGGLFWWSSRASQAPLPQLATAPPPPPVIEPLPKGDPNVTGKPPPMPAEASPQTREQKRFARYDRDRDGVITRLEMMGSRTKAFKALDKDGDNLLSFEEWAVATSDRFASADANKDGKLTPAEFATTAPKRTPKPKCTC
;
A
#
# COMPACT_ATOMS: atom_id res chain seq x y z
N MET A 1 54.85 -13.79 29.49
CA MET A 1 54.02 -13.45 28.33
C MET A 1 53.38 -14.65 27.61
N GLY A 2 54.11 -15.73 27.30
CA GLY A 2 53.57 -16.85 26.49
C GLY A 2 52.34 -17.57 27.05
N ARG A 3 52.20 -17.70 28.38
CA ARG A 3 51.06 -18.38 29.02
C ARG A 3 49.75 -17.58 28.91
N VAL A 4 49.83 -16.25 28.89
CA VAL A 4 48.67 -15.36 28.72
C VAL A 4 48.23 -15.36 27.25
N LEU A 5 49.19 -15.36 26.32
CA LEU A 5 48.91 -15.50 24.88
C LEU A 5 48.26 -16.85 24.56
N ALA A 6 48.76 -17.95 25.15
CA ALA A 6 48.17 -19.27 24.98
C ALA A 6 46.73 -19.35 25.55
N GLY A 7 46.48 -18.73 26.71
CA GLY A 7 45.14 -18.63 27.29
C GLY A 7 44.17 -17.84 26.43
N GLY A 8 44.62 -16.71 25.86
CA GLY A 8 43.82 -15.91 24.93
C GLY A 8 43.45 -16.67 23.65
N MET A 9 44.40 -17.41 23.07
CA MET A 9 44.14 -18.26 21.90
C MET A 9 43.15 -19.39 22.21
N ALA A 10 43.29 -20.04 23.37
CA ALA A 10 42.37 -21.10 23.78
C ALA A 10 40.93 -20.59 23.96
N ALA A 11 40.76 -19.40 24.55
CA ALA A 11 39.45 -18.78 24.72
C ALA A 11 38.80 -18.43 23.36
N LEU A 12 39.58 -17.90 22.42
CA LEU A 12 39.10 -17.60 21.06
C LEU A 12 38.67 -18.87 20.31
N LEU A 13 39.42 -19.96 20.44
CA LEU A 13 39.07 -21.24 19.82
C LEU A 13 37.78 -21.83 20.40
N LEU A 14 37.56 -21.71 21.71
CA LEU A 14 36.32 -22.16 22.35
C LEU A 14 35.12 -21.31 21.92
N MET A 15 35.28 -19.98 21.82
CA MET A 15 34.21 -19.10 21.31
C MET A 15 33.89 -19.42 19.84
N ALA A 16 34.91 -19.60 18.99
CA ALA A 16 34.71 -19.96 17.59
C ALA A 16 34.03 -21.32 17.43
N GLY A 17 34.44 -22.32 18.21
CA GLY A 17 33.81 -23.65 18.23
C GLY A 17 32.36 -23.60 18.71
N GLY A 18 32.06 -22.80 19.74
CA GLY A 18 30.69 -22.59 20.23
C GLY A 18 29.80 -21.91 19.19
N LEU A 19 30.30 -20.87 18.52
CA LEU A 19 29.60 -20.18 17.43
C LEU A 19 29.38 -21.09 16.22
N PHE A 20 30.35 -21.94 15.87
CA PHE A 20 30.22 -22.92 14.79
C PHE A 20 29.18 -24.01 15.11
N TRP A 21 29.16 -24.52 16.35
CA TRP A 21 28.14 -25.48 16.77
C TRP A 21 26.74 -24.88 16.78
N TRP A 22 26.62 -23.63 17.25
CA TRP A 22 25.34 -22.92 17.28
C TRP A 22 24.84 -22.57 15.87
N SER A 23 25.71 -22.09 14.97
CA SER A 23 25.33 -21.77 13.58
C SER A 23 25.06 -23.01 12.72
N SER A 24 25.74 -24.13 13.00
CA SER A 24 25.54 -25.40 12.30
C SER A 24 24.13 -25.99 12.53
N ARG A 25 23.56 -25.80 13.73
CA ARG A 25 22.16 -26.21 14.03
C ARG A 25 21.09 -25.37 13.32
N ALA A 26 21.40 -24.15 12.89
CA ALA A 26 20.45 -23.28 12.19
C ALA A 26 20.33 -23.59 10.68
N SER A 27 21.27 -24.36 10.11
CA SER A 27 21.34 -24.61 8.67
C SER A 27 20.68 -25.91 8.20
N GLN A 28 20.07 -26.68 9.12
CA GLN A 28 19.32 -27.91 8.78
C GLN A 28 17.81 -27.68 8.69
N ALA A 29 17.36 -26.43 8.51
CA ALA A 29 16.04 -26.25 7.93
C ALA A 29 16.08 -26.91 6.54
N PRO A 30 15.24 -27.93 6.25
CA PRO A 30 15.13 -28.42 4.90
C PRO A 30 14.89 -27.20 4.02
N LEU A 31 15.67 -27.05 2.94
CA LEU A 31 15.37 -26.06 1.91
C LEU A 31 13.86 -26.20 1.67
N PRO A 32 13.07 -25.11 1.76
CA PRO A 32 11.70 -25.19 1.30
C PRO A 32 11.83 -25.75 -0.11
N GLN A 33 11.32 -26.96 -0.33
CA GLN A 33 11.28 -27.54 -1.67
C GLN A 33 10.63 -26.44 -2.47
N LEU A 34 11.43 -25.76 -3.32
CA LEU A 34 10.91 -24.82 -4.30
C LEU A 34 9.83 -25.62 -4.95
N ALA A 35 8.59 -25.22 -4.64
CA ALA A 35 7.40 -25.96 -4.98
C ALA A 35 7.62 -26.45 -6.40
N THR A 36 7.55 -27.78 -6.58
CA THR A 36 7.51 -28.41 -7.90
C THR A 36 6.84 -27.43 -8.81
N ALA A 37 7.59 -26.93 -9.81
CA ALA A 37 7.21 -25.78 -10.61
C ALA A 37 5.70 -25.84 -10.82
N PRO A 38 4.95 -24.76 -10.50
CA PRO A 38 3.50 -24.80 -10.62
C PRO A 38 3.18 -25.43 -11.97
N PRO A 39 2.30 -26.45 -12.02
CA PRO A 39 2.03 -27.17 -13.24
C PRO A 39 1.83 -26.14 -14.35
N PRO A 40 2.42 -26.37 -15.55
CA PRO A 40 2.29 -25.41 -16.64
C PRO A 40 0.83 -25.00 -16.70
N PRO A 41 0.52 -23.68 -16.74
CA PRO A 41 -0.85 -23.22 -16.73
C PRO A 41 -1.60 -24.07 -17.77
N PRO A 42 -2.77 -24.63 -17.42
CA PRO A 42 -3.52 -25.46 -18.35
C PRO A 42 -3.54 -24.68 -19.66
N VAL A 43 -3.15 -25.33 -20.76
CA VAL A 43 -3.16 -24.70 -22.08
C VAL A 43 -4.57 -24.14 -22.21
N ILE A 44 -4.68 -22.82 -22.07
CA ILE A 44 -5.94 -22.14 -22.23
C ILE A 44 -6.19 -22.34 -23.72
N GLU A 45 -7.02 -23.33 -24.06
CA GLU A 45 -7.56 -23.40 -25.40
C GLU A 45 -8.02 -21.98 -25.70
N PRO A 46 -7.44 -21.32 -26.72
CA PRO A 46 -7.86 -19.97 -27.04
C PRO A 46 -9.36 -20.05 -27.18
N LEU A 47 -10.08 -19.23 -26.39
CA LEU A 47 -11.54 -19.20 -26.39
C LEU A 47 -11.97 -19.29 -27.86
N PRO A 48 -12.84 -20.24 -28.22
CA PRO A 48 -13.22 -20.44 -29.60
C PRO A 48 -13.66 -19.09 -30.15
N LYS A 49 -12.88 -18.56 -31.10
CA LYS A 49 -13.22 -17.29 -31.74
C LYS A 49 -14.54 -17.53 -32.44
N GLY A 50 -15.60 -16.88 -31.95
CA GLY A 50 -16.93 -17.00 -32.53
C GLY A 50 -16.86 -16.71 -34.03
N ASP A 51 -17.48 -17.57 -34.82
CA ASP A 51 -17.60 -17.37 -36.26
C ASP A 51 -18.37 -16.06 -36.51
N PRO A 52 -17.81 -15.07 -37.23
CA PRO A 52 -18.50 -13.82 -37.53
C PRO A 52 -19.77 -14.01 -38.38
N ASN A 53 -19.97 -15.19 -38.97
CA ASN A 53 -21.16 -15.54 -39.75
C ASN A 53 -22.14 -16.47 -39.02
N VAL A 54 -21.97 -16.70 -37.71
CA VAL A 54 -22.93 -17.51 -36.94
C VAL A 54 -24.25 -16.74 -36.79
N THR A 55 -25.32 -17.28 -37.38
CA THR A 55 -26.69 -16.82 -37.16
C THR A 55 -27.35 -17.68 -36.09
N GLY A 56 -27.47 -17.15 -34.87
CA GLY A 56 -28.13 -17.81 -33.74
C GLY A 56 -28.86 -16.79 -32.86
N LYS A 57 -29.74 -17.26 -31.97
CA LYS A 57 -30.39 -16.39 -30.98
C LYS A 57 -29.29 -15.70 -30.17
N PRO A 58 -29.33 -14.38 -29.98
CA PRO A 58 -28.28 -13.66 -29.28
C PRO A 58 -28.04 -14.31 -27.91
N PRO A 59 -26.78 -14.44 -27.46
CA PRO A 59 -26.49 -14.97 -26.13
C PRO A 59 -27.31 -14.19 -25.10
N PRO A 60 -27.87 -14.86 -24.08
CA PRO A 60 -28.58 -14.15 -23.02
C PRO A 60 -27.64 -13.08 -22.47
N MET A 61 -28.11 -11.83 -22.46
CA MET A 61 -27.31 -10.72 -21.97
C MET A 61 -26.78 -11.08 -20.58
N PRO A 62 -25.51 -10.75 -20.26
CA PRO A 62 -25.00 -10.95 -18.91
C PRO A 62 -25.96 -10.27 -17.94
N ALA A 63 -26.29 -10.96 -16.84
CA ALA A 63 -27.20 -10.44 -15.84
C ALA A 63 -26.78 -9.01 -15.46
N GLU A 64 -27.66 -8.04 -15.70
CA GLU A 64 -27.39 -6.65 -15.38
C GLU A 64 -27.10 -6.55 -13.89
N ALA A 65 -25.94 -6.01 -13.52
CA ALA A 65 -25.60 -5.76 -12.14
C ALA A 65 -26.70 -4.89 -11.52
N SER A 66 -27.25 -5.30 -10.37
CA SER A 66 -28.31 -4.56 -9.71
C SER A 66 -27.87 -3.11 -9.48
N PRO A 67 -28.76 -2.12 -9.70
CA PRO A 67 -28.41 -0.71 -9.54
C PRO A 67 -28.08 -0.44 -8.07
N GLN A 68 -26.78 -0.39 -7.76
CA GLN A 68 -26.33 -0.04 -6.43
C GLN A 68 -26.65 1.43 -6.14
N THR A 69 -27.22 1.69 -4.97
CA THR A 69 -27.45 3.06 -4.48
C THR A 69 -26.12 3.78 -4.28
N ARG A 70 -26.16 5.12 -4.21
CA ARG A 70 -24.94 5.93 -3.99
C ARG A 70 -24.26 5.57 -2.66
N GLU A 71 -25.06 5.22 -1.68
CA GLU A 71 -24.69 4.85 -0.32
C GLU A 71 -24.07 3.46 -0.30
N GLN A 72 -24.64 2.50 -1.04
CA GLN A 72 -24.04 1.17 -1.22
C GLN A 72 -22.68 1.27 -1.92
N LYS A 73 -22.56 2.09 -2.98
CA LYS A 73 -21.28 2.36 -3.63
C LYS A 73 -20.27 3.02 -2.69
N ARG A 74 -20.73 3.87 -1.76
CA ARG A 74 -19.86 4.49 -0.77
C ARG A 74 -19.42 3.47 0.29
N PHE A 75 -20.33 2.63 0.74
CA PHE A 75 -20.09 1.56 1.70
C PHE A 75 -19.04 0.57 1.16
N ALA A 76 -19.25 0.08 -0.06
CA ALA A 76 -18.35 -0.85 -0.75
C ALA A 76 -16.94 -0.31 -1.04
N ARG A 77 -16.71 1.01 -0.88
CA ARG A 77 -15.36 1.59 -0.95
C ARG A 77 -14.58 1.45 0.37
N TYR A 78 -15.29 1.33 1.48
CA TYR A 78 -14.69 1.20 2.81
C TYR A 78 -14.59 -0.26 3.23
N ASP A 79 -15.65 -1.03 3.03
CA ASP A 79 -15.71 -2.48 3.27
C ASP A 79 -14.80 -3.20 2.26
N ARG A 80 -13.58 -3.54 2.69
CA ARG A 80 -12.53 -4.09 1.83
C ARG A 80 -12.62 -5.60 1.74
N ASP A 81 -13.00 -6.26 2.84
CA ASP A 81 -13.16 -7.71 2.90
C ASP A 81 -14.55 -8.19 2.47
N ARG A 82 -15.48 -7.26 2.24
CA ARG A 82 -16.85 -7.50 1.76
C ARG A 82 -17.68 -8.32 2.75
N ASP A 83 -17.45 -8.11 4.04
CA ASP A 83 -18.18 -8.79 5.10
C ASP A 83 -19.52 -8.09 5.45
N GLY A 84 -19.80 -6.92 4.84
CA GLY A 84 -21.02 -6.16 5.09
C GLY A 84 -20.96 -5.28 6.34
N VAL A 85 -19.79 -5.13 6.94
CA VAL A 85 -19.49 -4.24 8.07
C VAL A 85 -18.34 -3.31 7.67
N ILE A 86 -18.23 -2.13 8.30
CA ILE A 86 -17.03 -1.31 8.17
C ILE A 86 -16.38 -1.24 9.54
N THR A 87 -15.25 -1.92 9.66
CA THR A 87 -14.45 -1.89 10.88
C THR A 87 -13.77 -0.53 11.07
N ARG A 88 -13.31 -0.25 12.30
CA ARG A 88 -12.54 0.98 12.59
C ARG A 88 -11.31 1.10 11.69
N LEU A 89 -10.61 -0.01 11.46
CA LEU A 89 -9.40 -0.05 10.64
C LEU A 89 -9.71 0.31 9.18
N GLU A 90 -10.78 -0.25 8.62
CA GLU A 90 -11.22 0.05 7.26
C GLU A 90 -11.67 1.50 7.08
N MET A 91 -12.40 2.04 8.06
CA MET A 91 -12.76 3.46 8.10
C MET A 91 -11.52 4.36 8.11
N MET A 92 -10.49 3.97 8.88
CA MET A 92 -9.22 4.70 8.97
C MET A 92 -8.33 4.56 7.74
N GLY A 93 -8.53 3.54 6.90
CA GLY A 93 -7.77 3.36 5.66
C GLY A 93 -7.83 4.55 4.69
N SER A 94 -8.86 5.39 4.78
CA SER A 94 -8.95 6.66 4.03
C SER A 94 -7.92 7.70 4.46
N ARG A 95 -7.48 7.66 5.73
CA ARG A 95 -6.50 8.59 6.31
C ARG A 95 -5.06 8.14 6.11
N THR A 96 -4.83 6.83 5.95
CA THR A 96 -3.50 6.25 5.76
C THR A 96 -2.74 6.89 4.59
N LYS A 97 -3.41 7.23 3.48
CA LYS A 97 -2.76 7.89 2.35
C LYS A 97 -2.26 9.30 2.69
N ALA A 98 -3.05 10.06 3.45
CA ALA A 98 -2.67 11.41 3.87
C ALA A 98 -1.55 11.37 4.91
N PHE A 99 -1.62 10.42 5.85
CA PHE A 99 -0.58 10.16 6.83
C PHE A 99 0.77 9.86 6.16
N LYS A 100 0.81 8.88 5.25
CA LYS A 100 2.01 8.53 4.46
C LYS A 100 2.53 9.65 3.55
N ALA A 101 1.72 10.65 3.26
CA ALA A 101 2.18 11.79 2.46
C ALA A 101 2.94 12.82 3.32
N LEU A 102 2.61 12.88 4.62
CA LEU A 102 3.19 13.76 5.61
C LEU A 102 4.46 13.17 6.23
N ASP A 103 4.42 11.88 6.58
CA ASP A 103 5.54 11.09 7.10
C ASP A 103 6.62 10.92 6.01
N LYS A 104 7.72 11.67 6.13
CA LYS A 104 8.82 11.71 5.16
C LYS A 104 9.92 10.74 5.50
N ASP A 105 10.13 10.47 6.79
CA ASP A 105 11.19 9.58 7.25
C ASP A 105 10.76 8.10 7.30
N GLY A 106 9.46 7.83 7.26
CA GLY A 106 8.87 6.49 7.20
C GLY A 106 8.80 5.79 8.55
N ASP A 107 8.88 6.52 9.66
CA ASP A 107 8.87 5.96 11.01
C ASP A 107 7.44 5.65 11.53
N ASN A 108 6.42 5.97 10.74
CA ASN A 108 4.99 5.84 11.09
C ASN A 108 4.54 6.72 12.27
N LEU A 109 5.29 7.77 12.57
CA LEU A 109 4.92 8.88 13.44
C LEU A 109 4.84 10.15 12.59
N LEU A 110 4.33 11.23 13.19
CA LEU A 110 4.42 12.55 12.59
C LEU A 110 5.12 13.45 13.59
N SER A 111 6.35 13.83 13.26
CA SER A 111 7.05 14.89 13.96
C SER A 111 6.29 16.23 13.80
N PHE A 112 6.56 17.17 14.70
CA PHE A 112 5.98 18.51 14.60
C PHE A 112 6.40 19.17 13.28
N GLU A 113 7.64 18.97 12.88
CA GLU A 113 8.23 19.48 11.66
C GLU A 113 7.48 18.95 10.43
N GLU A 114 7.27 17.65 10.31
CA GLU A 114 6.54 17.05 9.19
C GLU A 114 5.07 17.50 9.11
N TRP A 115 4.43 17.60 10.27
CA TRP A 115 3.06 18.11 10.35
C TRP A 115 2.98 19.60 9.98
N ALA A 116 3.93 20.39 10.46
CA ALA A 116 4.00 21.84 10.22
C ALA A 116 4.38 22.16 8.77
N VAL A 117 5.21 21.34 8.12
CA VAL A 117 5.59 21.52 6.69
C VAL A 117 4.35 21.60 5.81
N ALA A 118 3.35 20.73 6.00
CA ALA A 118 2.13 20.80 5.19
C ALA A 118 1.31 22.08 5.42
N THR A 119 1.38 22.66 6.63
CA THR A 119 0.74 23.93 6.94
C THR A 119 1.55 25.10 6.36
N SER A 120 2.88 25.03 6.46
CA SER A 120 3.82 26.00 5.91
C SER A 120 3.74 26.05 4.38
N ASP A 121 3.71 24.90 3.70
CA ASP A 121 3.58 24.80 2.24
C ASP A 121 2.25 25.39 1.77
N ARG A 122 1.16 25.11 2.49
CA ARG A 122 -0.15 25.73 2.20
C ARG A 122 -0.11 27.24 2.38
N PHE A 123 0.50 27.72 3.46
CA PHE A 123 0.67 29.13 3.73
C PHE A 123 1.47 29.81 2.61
N ALA A 124 2.65 29.27 2.28
CA ALA A 124 3.51 29.77 1.22
C ALA A 124 2.86 29.72 -0.17
N SER A 125 1.98 28.75 -0.41
CA SER A 125 1.20 28.69 -1.66
C SER A 125 0.09 29.74 -1.74
N ALA A 126 -0.39 30.24 -0.60
CA ALA A 126 -1.46 31.22 -0.50
C ALA A 126 -0.94 32.66 -0.38
N ASP A 127 0.21 32.85 0.25
CA ASP A 127 0.92 34.13 0.41
C ASP A 127 1.59 34.51 -0.92
N ALA A 128 0.82 35.18 -1.79
CA ALA A 128 1.24 35.50 -3.14
C ALA A 128 2.28 36.64 -3.15
N ASN A 129 2.20 37.56 -2.18
CA ASN A 129 3.10 38.70 -2.07
C ASN A 129 4.33 38.43 -1.19
N LYS A 130 4.38 37.28 -0.50
CA LYS A 130 5.47 36.82 0.37
C LYS A 130 5.74 37.74 1.55
N ASP A 131 4.70 38.36 2.10
CA ASP A 131 4.82 39.28 3.23
C ASP A 131 4.68 38.58 4.60
N GLY A 132 4.44 37.27 4.61
CA GLY A 132 4.28 36.48 5.82
C GLY A 132 2.90 36.65 6.48
N LYS A 133 1.90 37.19 5.76
CA LYS A 133 0.51 37.32 6.20
C LYS A 133 -0.41 36.81 5.09
N LEU A 134 -1.65 36.46 5.45
CA LEU A 134 -2.69 36.14 4.46
C LEU A 134 -3.80 37.16 4.58
N THR A 135 -4.03 37.89 3.49
CA THR A 135 -5.25 38.68 3.32
C THR A 135 -6.47 37.77 3.15
N PRO A 136 -7.71 38.25 3.34
CA PRO A 136 -8.91 37.46 3.08
C PRO A 136 -8.99 36.90 1.65
N ALA A 137 -8.45 37.65 0.68
CA ALA A 137 -8.38 37.22 -0.72
C ALA A 137 -7.39 36.05 -0.91
N GLU A 138 -6.22 36.13 -0.28
CA GLU A 138 -5.21 35.07 -0.32
C GLU A 138 -5.66 33.82 0.44
N PHE A 139 -6.25 34.00 1.63
CA PHE A 139 -6.77 32.88 2.42
C PHE A 139 -7.85 32.09 1.66
N ALA A 140 -8.70 32.77 0.88
CA ALA A 140 -9.72 32.11 0.06
C ALA A 140 -9.14 31.12 -0.97
N THR A 141 -7.87 31.29 -1.38
CA THR A 141 -7.19 30.36 -2.31
C THR A 141 -6.88 29.01 -1.68
N THR A 142 -6.82 28.92 -0.34
CA THR A 142 -6.57 27.66 0.38
C THR A 142 -7.77 26.71 0.42
N ALA A 143 -8.95 27.18 0.01
CA ALA A 143 -10.16 26.38 0.03
C ALA A 143 -10.03 25.13 -0.86
N PRO A 144 -10.60 23.97 -0.43
CA PRO A 144 -10.54 22.75 -1.23
C PRO A 144 -11.22 22.98 -2.58
N LYS A 145 -10.45 22.87 -3.67
CA LYS A 145 -10.93 23.07 -5.03
C LYS A 145 -12.01 22.03 -5.34
N ARG A 146 -13.26 22.47 -5.43
CA ARG A 146 -14.38 21.62 -5.84
C ARG A 146 -14.23 21.34 -7.33
N THR A 147 -13.89 20.12 -7.70
CA THR A 147 -13.92 19.72 -9.12
C THR A 147 -15.37 19.76 -9.60
N PRO A 148 -15.69 20.53 -10.66
CA PRO A 148 -17.04 20.56 -11.21
C PRO A 148 -17.42 19.17 -11.69
N LYS A 149 -18.68 18.77 -11.49
CA LYS A 149 -19.18 17.49 -12.02
C LYS A 149 -19.05 17.54 -13.56
N PRO A 150 -18.52 16.51 -14.22
CA PRO A 150 -18.54 16.45 -15.67
C PRO A 150 -20.00 16.55 -16.12
N LYS A 151 -20.26 17.43 -17.10
CA LYS A 151 -21.59 17.52 -17.71
C LYS A 151 -21.85 16.18 -18.41
N CYS A 152 -22.96 15.54 -18.11
CA CYS A 152 -23.39 14.35 -18.84
C CYS A 152 -23.54 14.75 -20.32
N THR A 153 -22.76 14.14 -21.20
CA THR A 153 -23.01 14.19 -22.63
C THR A 153 -24.09 13.14 -22.90
N CYS A 154 -25.27 13.60 -23.31
CA CYS A 154 -26.37 12.75 -23.78
C CYS A 154 -26.02 12.11 -25.12
#